data_AF-A0A2S9XWR2-F1
#
_entry.id   AF-A0A2S9XWR2-F1
#
_cell.length_a   1.000
_cell.length_b   1.000
_cell.length_c   1.000
_cell.angle_alpha   90.00
_cell.angle_beta   90.00
_cell.angle_gamma   90.00
#
_symmetry.space_group_name_H-M   'P 1'
#
loop_
_entity.id
_entity.type
_entity.pdbx_description
1 polymer ?
#
loop_
_entity_poly.entity_id
_entity_poly.type
_entity_poly.pdbx_seq_one_letter_code
_entity_poly.pdbx_strand_id
1 'polypeptide(L)'
;MSARAVAATLAIVAGVGCGRGERRSGEPRSSATHEQLESTTSSDCAGCHGAITREWRGSGHARAWLDPLVAREYAADPDPSCVACHAPRTPPGEQPEARAAHDGVDCVSCHVVADALVPAPSLARSEACAGCHQFRFLPVDASAGLAYDPEAWLQDTYGEWSRSRAAAAQIGCRDCHMPLVDQAGEPHRSHAFAGMHDQALVASAVRVGVEARREGGSVIVEVTLRPGAIGHAFPTGDLFRQGVLRVWTDERESAVDEFVLERRFAAQPRHADGSGGYMVQVADTRVPPPGVGELPRVVFRLRSPAAQRVGWSLDLRATTSDPPRPDDPRTRVAAGDVAIE
;
A
#
# COMPACT_ATOMS: atom_id res chain seq x y z
N MET A 1 79.42 -50.95 25.26
CA MET A 1 78.35 -51.97 25.09
C MET A 1 77.24 -51.67 26.09
N SER A 2 76.01 -52.02 25.73
CA SER A 2 74.74 -51.86 26.47
C SER A 2 74.05 -50.50 26.37
N ALA A 3 73.34 -50.33 25.26
CA ALA A 3 72.21 -49.41 25.14
C ALA A 3 71.09 -49.84 26.10
N ARG A 4 70.57 -48.90 26.89
CA ARG A 4 69.35 -49.07 27.70
C ARG A 4 68.18 -48.41 26.97
N ALA A 5 67.17 -49.20 26.68
CA ALA A 5 65.89 -48.76 26.15
C ALA A 5 65.14 -47.93 27.22
N VAL A 6 64.60 -46.79 26.82
CA VAL A 6 63.64 -45.99 27.60
C VAL A 6 62.31 -46.06 26.87
N ALA A 7 61.31 -46.65 27.54
CA ALA A 7 59.95 -46.74 27.04
C ALA A 7 59.27 -45.37 27.09
N ALA A 8 58.77 -44.89 25.95
CA ALA A 8 57.97 -43.69 25.86
C ALA A 8 56.48 -44.05 26.01
N THR A 9 55.88 -43.64 27.12
CA THR A 9 54.44 -43.74 27.36
C THR A 9 53.71 -42.65 26.58
N LEU A 10 52.87 -43.04 25.64
CA LEU A 10 52.03 -42.14 24.84
C LEU A 10 50.85 -41.66 25.70
N ALA A 11 50.90 -40.44 26.21
CA ALA A 11 49.77 -39.79 26.86
C ALA A 11 48.89 -39.12 25.79
N ILE A 12 47.69 -39.67 25.56
CA ILE A 12 46.67 -39.06 24.71
C ILE A 12 46.06 -37.89 25.51
N VAL A 13 46.51 -36.67 25.21
CA VAL A 13 45.84 -35.44 25.66
C VAL A 13 44.65 -35.22 24.72
N ALA A 14 43.44 -35.49 25.22
CA ALA A 14 42.20 -35.07 24.58
C ALA A 14 42.13 -33.54 24.63
N GLY A 15 42.60 -32.89 23.57
CA GLY A 15 42.39 -31.45 23.37
C GLY A 15 40.91 -31.17 23.16
N VAL A 16 40.30 -30.48 24.12
CA VAL A 16 39.03 -29.76 23.91
C VAL A 16 39.35 -28.61 22.95
N GLY A 17 39.31 -28.90 21.66
CA GLY A 17 39.34 -27.88 20.63
C GLY A 17 38.02 -27.14 20.63
N CYS A 18 38.00 -25.91 21.15
CA CYS A 18 37.01 -24.91 20.77
C CYS A 18 37.20 -24.61 19.27
N GLY A 19 36.62 -25.46 18.43
CA GLY A 19 36.47 -25.19 17.01
C GLY A 19 35.55 -23.98 16.85
N ARG A 20 36.13 -22.81 16.56
CA ARG A 20 35.43 -21.75 15.82
C ARG A 20 35.04 -22.35 14.47
N GLY A 21 33.87 -22.98 14.43
CA GLY A 21 33.20 -23.26 13.17
C GLY A 21 32.81 -21.92 12.56
N GLU A 22 33.45 -21.54 11.46
CA GLU A 22 32.96 -20.49 10.59
C GLU A 22 31.50 -20.81 10.22
N ARG A 23 30.57 -20.05 10.83
CA ARG A 23 29.18 -20.01 10.40
C ARG A 23 29.15 -19.37 9.02
N ARG A 24 29.11 -20.18 7.97
CA ARG A 24 28.66 -19.72 6.66
C ARG A 24 27.17 -19.43 6.76
N SER A 25 26.83 -18.14 6.84
CA SER A 25 25.48 -17.62 6.61
C SER A 25 25.10 -17.89 5.15
N GLY A 26 24.14 -18.76 4.88
CA GLY A 26 23.63 -18.92 3.51
C GLY A 26 22.74 -20.12 3.18
N GLU A 27 22.64 -21.16 4.02
CA GLU A 27 21.75 -22.31 3.71
C GLU A 27 20.47 -22.28 4.57
N PRO A 28 19.26 -22.34 3.97
CA PRO A 28 18.03 -22.49 4.72
C PRO A 28 17.98 -23.91 5.31
N ARG A 29 18.12 -24.02 6.64
CA ARG A 29 17.92 -25.28 7.38
C ARG A 29 16.47 -25.43 7.86
N SER A 30 15.52 -25.33 6.95
CA SER A 30 14.12 -25.66 7.28
C SER A 30 13.73 -26.93 6.56
N SER A 31 13.61 -28.03 7.30
CA SER A 31 12.95 -29.26 6.88
C SER A 31 11.46 -29.26 7.27
N ALA A 32 10.87 -28.08 7.45
CA ALA A 32 9.47 -27.97 7.84
C ALA A 32 8.58 -28.60 6.76
N THR A 33 7.68 -29.50 7.18
CA THR A 33 6.64 -30.06 6.29
C THR A 33 5.58 -28.99 6.00
N HIS A 34 4.79 -29.19 4.94
CA HIS A 34 3.64 -28.33 4.62
C HIS A 34 2.73 -28.13 5.85
N GLU A 35 2.41 -29.22 6.55
CA GLU A 35 1.57 -29.22 7.76
C GLU A 35 2.18 -28.39 8.92
N GLN A 36 3.52 -28.36 9.03
CA GLN A 36 4.21 -27.51 10.01
C GLN A 36 4.14 -26.03 9.63
N LEU A 37 4.20 -25.70 8.34
CA LEU A 37 4.07 -24.32 7.86
C LEU A 37 2.60 -23.85 7.91
N GLU A 38 1.64 -24.73 7.65
CA GLU A 38 0.20 -24.47 7.82
C GLU A 38 -0.21 -24.27 9.28
N SER A 39 0.41 -24.95 10.23
CA SER A 39 0.10 -24.74 11.66
C SER A 39 0.88 -23.59 12.31
N THR A 40 1.91 -23.06 11.64
CA THR A 40 2.72 -21.95 12.14
C THR A 40 1.89 -20.67 12.24
N THR A 41 2.04 -19.96 13.36
CA THR A 41 1.41 -18.67 13.60
C THR A 41 2.44 -17.55 13.56
N SER A 42 1.98 -16.33 13.31
CA SER A 42 2.82 -15.13 13.45
C SER A 42 3.40 -14.93 14.86
N SER A 43 2.82 -15.56 15.89
CA SER A 43 3.37 -15.56 17.25
C SER A 43 4.60 -16.47 17.41
N ASP A 44 4.66 -17.57 16.66
CA ASP A 44 5.82 -18.48 16.68
C ASP A 44 7.06 -17.79 16.10
N CYS A 45 6.87 -16.89 15.15
CA CYS A 45 7.94 -16.05 14.59
C CYS A 45 8.50 -15.07 15.63
N ALA A 46 7.69 -14.60 16.59
CA ALA A 46 8.05 -13.54 17.52
C ALA A 46 9.20 -13.90 18.47
N GLY A 47 9.42 -15.21 18.71
CA GLY A 47 10.50 -15.69 19.58
C GLY A 47 11.90 -15.35 19.05
N CYS A 48 12.07 -15.36 17.72
CA CYS A 48 13.33 -15.03 17.05
C CYS A 48 13.27 -13.67 16.32
N HIS A 49 12.09 -13.27 15.81
CA HIS A 49 11.89 -12.09 14.98
C HIS A 49 11.03 -11.02 15.68
N GLY A 50 11.24 -10.82 16.98
CA GLY A 50 10.39 -9.96 17.79
C GLY A 50 10.27 -8.50 17.31
N ALA A 51 11.32 -7.93 16.69
CA ALA A 51 11.26 -6.62 16.05
C ALA A 51 10.28 -6.60 14.88
N ILE A 52 10.52 -7.45 13.88
CA ILE A 52 9.68 -7.61 12.68
C ILE A 52 8.21 -7.89 13.04
N THR A 53 7.95 -8.79 14.00
CA THR A 53 6.57 -9.09 14.41
C THR A 53 5.89 -7.87 15.05
N ARG A 54 6.61 -7.02 15.79
CA ARG A 54 6.04 -5.77 16.34
C ARG A 54 5.70 -4.77 15.25
N GLU A 55 6.56 -4.63 14.25
CA GLU A 55 6.29 -3.76 13.10
C GLU A 55 5.06 -4.24 12.33
N TRP A 56 5.03 -5.54 11.99
CA TRP A 56 3.90 -6.16 11.29
C TRP A 56 2.60 -5.98 12.04
N ARG A 57 2.56 -6.23 13.36
CA ARG A 57 1.34 -6.07 14.19
C ARG A 57 0.72 -4.67 14.10
N GLY A 58 1.53 -3.62 13.88
CA GLY A 58 1.04 -2.25 13.71
C GLY A 58 0.60 -1.90 12.29
N SER A 59 0.89 -2.75 11.31
CA SER A 59 0.69 -2.49 9.89
C SER A 59 -0.78 -2.58 9.45
N GLY A 60 -1.04 -2.16 8.21
CA GLY A 60 -2.31 -2.45 7.54
C GLY A 60 -2.47 -3.92 7.18
N HIS A 61 -1.39 -4.65 6.90
CA HIS A 61 -1.42 -6.07 6.57
C HIS A 61 -1.94 -6.94 7.72
N ALA A 62 -1.43 -6.73 8.94
CA ALA A 62 -1.92 -7.45 10.13
C ALA A 62 -3.39 -7.15 10.46
N ARG A 63 -3.91 -6.02 9.97
CA ARG A 63 -5.29 -5.59 10.19
C ARG A 63 -6.16 -5.70 8.94
N ALA A 64 -5.69 -6.36 7.89
CA ALA A 64 -6.29 -6.28 6.57
C ALA A 64 -7.78 -6.69 6.59
N TRP A 65 -8.13 -7.77 7.28
CA TRP A 65 -9.52 -8.20 7.44
C TRP A 65 -10.33 -7.36 8.44
N LEU A 66 -9.69 -6.86 9.49
CA LEU A 66 -10.33 -6.10 10.56
C LEU A 66 -10.44 -4.59 10.26
N ASP A 67 -10.00 -4.15 9.08
CA ASP A 67 -10.11 -2.76 8.67
C ASP A 67 -11.60 -2.34 8.59
N PRO A 68 -12.01 -1.23 9.22
CA PRO A 68 -13.41 -0.81 9.22
C PRO A 68 -13.99 -0.53 7.84
N LEU A 69 -13.18 -0.10 6.86
CA LEU A 69 -13.66 0.09 5.48
C LEU A 69 -13.92 -1.27 4.83
N VAL A 70 -13.03 -2.24 5.03
CA VAL A 70 -13.21 -3.61 4.53
C VAL A 70 -14.46 -4.24 5.13
N ALA A 71 -14.67 -4.10 6.45
CA ALA A 71 -15.86 -4.60 7.11
C ALA A 71 -17.16 -3.96 6.59
N ARG A 72 -17.13 -2.66 6.25
CA ARG A 72 -18.29 -1.95 5.68
C ARG A 72 -18.59 -2.44 4.26
N GLU A 73 -17.58 -2.55 3.41
CA GLU A 73 -17.77 -3.01 2.02
C GLU A 73 -18.19 -4.47 1.98
N TYR A 74 -17.53 -5.32 2.77
CA TYR A 74 -17.88 -6.74 2.83
C TYR A 74 -19.30 -6.98 3.35
N ALA A 75 -19.79 -6.14 4.28
CA ALA A 75 -21.16 -6.23 4.74
C ALA A 75 -22.19 -5.77 3.68
N ALA A 76 -21.79 -4.87 2.78
CA ALA A 76 -22.64 -4.39 1.69
C ALA A 76 -22.68 -5.37 0.51
N ASP A 77 -21.53 -5.96 0.18
CA ASP A 77 -21.35 -6.91 -0.92
C ASP A 77 -20.37 -8.03 -0.51
N PRO A 78 -20.86 -9.10 0.14
CA PRO A 78 -20.01 -10.19 0.61
C PRO A 78 -19.44 -11.01 -0.55
N ASP A 79 -18.18 -10.75 -0.92
CA ASP A 79 -17.49 -11.47 -1.98
C ASP A 79 -16.28 -12.29 -1.46
N PRO A 80 -16.21 -13.61 -1.70
CA PRO A 80 -15.10 -14.45 -1.26
C PRO A 80 -13.70 -13.99 -1.75
N SER A 81 -13.60 -13.23 -2.84
CA SER A 81 -12.34 -12.67 -3.32
C SER A 81 -11.73 -11.65 -2.36
N CYS A 82 -12.54 -10.97 -1.52
CA CYS A 82 -12.04 -10.10 -0.47
C CYS A 82 -11.13 -10.88 0.49
N VAL A 83 -11.52 -12.13 0.82
CA VAL A 83 -10.79 -13.01 1.74
C VAL A 83 -9.40 -13.35 1.20
N ALA A 84 -9.28 -13.57 -0.12
CA ALA A 84 -8.02 -13.94 -0.76
C ALA A 84 -6.90 -12.90 -0.55
N CYS A 85 -7.25 -11.62 -0.39
CA CYS A 85 -6.29 -10.55 -0.13
C CYS A 85 -6.27 -10.10 1.34
N HIS A 86 -7.41 -10.13 2.04
CA HIS A 86 -7.53 -9.59 3.39
C HIS A 86 -7.30 -10.62 4.51
N ALA A 87 -7.46 -11.91 4.22
CA ALA A 87 -7.16 -13.02 5.12
C ALA A 87 -6.67 -14.26 4.32
N PRO A 88 -5.53 -14.16 3.60
CA PRO A 88 -5.04 -15.15 2.63
C PRO A 88 -4.77 -16.55 3.18
N ARG A 89 -4.72 -16.70 4.50
CA ARG A 89 -4.58 -17.99 5.20
C ARG A 89 -5.90 -18.78 5.26
N THR A 90 -7.00 -18.18 4.83
CA THR A 90 -8.31 -18.83 4.74
C THR A 90 -8.40 -19.66 3.47
N PRO A 91 -8.90 -20.91 3.53
CA PRO A 91 -9.12 -21.70 2.33
C PRO A 91 -10.03 -21.00 1.30
N PRO A 92 -9.81 -21.20 -0.01
CA PRO A 92 -10.64 -20.59 -1.04
C PRO A 92 -12.13 -20.94 -0.89
N GLY A 93 -12.99 -19.92 -0.90
CA GLY A 93 -14.45 -20.08 -0.78
C GLY A 93 -14.96 -20.16 0.67
N GLU A 94 -14.06 -20.09 1.66
CA GLU A 94 -14.42 -20.11 3.08
C GLU A 94 -14.37 -18.71 3.70
N GLN A 95 -15.01 -18.59 4.86
CA GLN A 95 -14.92 -17.39 5.70
C GLN A 95 -13.73 -17.49 6.65
N PRO A 96 -13.03 -16.39 6.95
CA PRO A 96 -11.91 -16.44 7.86
C PRO A 96 -12.39 -16.78 9.27
N GLU A 97 -11.82 -17.84 9.85
CA GLU A 97 -11.94 -18.09 11.28
C GLU A 97 -11.31 -16.94 12.09
N ALA A 98 -11.63 -16.87 13.38
CA ALA A 98 -11.18 -15.79 14.26
C ALA A 98 -9.67 -15.53 14.20
N ARG A 99 -8.85 -16.57 14.00
CA ARG A 99 -7.39 -16.41 13.89
C ARG A 99 -6.96 -15.81 12.56
N ALA A 100 -7.43 -16.35 11.43
CA ALA A 100 -7.09 -15.81 10.11
C ALA A 100 -7.60 -14.37 9.95
N ALA A 101 -8.78 -14.09 10.49
CA ALA A 101 -9.33 -12.74 10.58
C ALA A 101 -8.43 -11.80 11.39
N HIS A 102 -7.92 -12.25 12.54
CA HIS A 102 -7.06 -11.45 13.40
C HIS A 102 -5.66 -11.21 12.81
N ASP A 103 -5.09 -12.20 12.12
CA ASP A 103 -3.74 -12.10 11.57
C ASP A 103 -3.71 -11.44 10.18
N GLY A 104 -4.82 -11.40 9.46
CA GLY A 104 -4.89 -10.77 8.14
C GLY A 104 -3.83 -11.34 7.17
N VAL A 105 -3.04 -10.46 6.57
CA VAL A 105 -1.86 -10.81 5.77
C VAL A 105 -0.68 -10.97 6.72
N ASP A 106 -0.33 -12.22 7.03
CA ASP A 106 0.56 -12.62 8.10
C ASP A 106 1.95 -13.04 7.60
N CYS A 107 2.84 -13.47 8.50
CA CYS A 107 4.19 -13.89 8.13
C CYS A 107 4.17 -15.04 7.11
N VAL A 108 3.31 -16.04 7.35
CA VAL A 108 3.28 -17.25 6.56
C VAL A 108 2.64 -16.99 5.20
N SER A 109 1.60 -16.15 5.12
CA SER A 109 0.96 -15.81 3.84
C SER A 109 1.89 -15.15 2.83
N CYS A 110 2.96 -14.50 3.30
CA CYS A 110 3.98 -13.91 2.42
C CYS A 110 5.22 -14.79 2.26
N HIS A 111 5.70 -15.40 3.35
CA HIS A 111 6.98 -16.15 3.34
C HIS A 111 6.83 -17.61 2.95
N VAL A 112 5.62 -18.14 2.81
CA VAL A 112 5.35 -19.50 2.35
C VAL A 112 4.39 -19.46 1.18
N VAL A 113 4.78 -20.08 0.08
CA VAL A 113 3.93 -20.25 -1.11
C VAL A 113 3.88 -21.73 -1.43
N ALA A 114 2.66 -22.27 -1.50
CA ALA A 114 2.42 -23.71 -1.43
C ALA A 114 3.14 -24.27 -0.17
N ASP A 115 4.16 -25.10 -0.39
CA ASP A 115 4.81 -25.85 0.70
C ASP A 115 6.25 -25.39 0.92
N ALA A 116 6.63 -24.25 0.34
CA ALA A 116 8.02 -23.80 0.30
C ALA A 116 8.18 -22.40 0.87
N LEU A 117 9.25 -22.23 1.65
CA LEU A 117 9.72 -20.91 2.04
C LEU A 117 10.18 -20.14 0.81
N VAL A 118 9.59 -18.96 0.59
CA VAL A 118 9.96 -18.08 -0.51
C VAL A 118 11.31 -17.42 -0.17
N PRO A 119 12.33 -17.55 -1.04
CA PRO A 119 13.61 -16.90 -0.81
C PRO A 119 13.48 -15.37 -0.74
N ALA A 120 14.24 -14.73 0.15
CA ALA A 120 14.24 -13.27 0.29
C ALA A 120 14.47 -12.50 -1.02
N PRO A 121 15.33 -12.94 -1.97
CA PRO A 121 15.46 -12.30 -3.28
C PRO A 121 14.18 -12.36 -4.13
N SER A 122 13.33 -13.37 -3.95
CA SER A 122 12.05 -13.45 -4.67
C SER A 122 11.04 -12.46 -4.10
N LEU A 123 10.97 -12.33 -2.77
CA LEU A 123 10.15 -11.35 -2.07
C LEU A 123 10.65 -9.91 -2.22
N ALA A 124 11.91 -9.75 -2.64
CA ALA A 124 12.50 -8.44 -2.91
C ALA A 124 11.93 -7.74 -4.14
N ARG A 125 11.31 -8.49 -5.04
CA ARG A 125 10.81 -7.99 -6.33
C ARG A 125 9.39 -7.44 -6.18
N SER A 126 9.07 -6.37 -6.91
CA SER A 126 7.75 -5.72 -6.85
C SER A 126 6.61 -6.67 -7.26
N GLU A 127 6.90 -7.69 -8.07
CA GLU A 127 5.99 -8.76 -8.47
C GLU A 127 5.42 -9.52 -7.27
N ALA A 128 6.15 -9.62 -6.17
CA ALA A 128 5.67 -10.26 -4.94
C ALA A 128 4.48 -9.50 -4.34
N CYS A 129 4.38 -8.19 -4.58
CA CYS A 129 3.26 -7.36 -4.14
C CYS A 129 2.06 -7.43 -5.10
N ALA A 130 2.31 -7.75 -6.38
CA ALA A 130 1.30 -7.67 -7.43
C ALA A 130 0.12 -8.64 -7.24
N GLY A 131 0.34 -9.76 -6.53
CA GLY A 131 -0.70 -10.76 -6.25
C GLY A 131 -1.92 -10.20 -5.51
N CYS A 132 -1.74 -9.17 -4.68
CA CYS A 132 -2.83 -8.47 -3.99
C CYS A 132 -2.96 -7.01 -4.43
N HIS A 133 -1.88 -6.38 -4.94
CA HIS A 133 -1.88 -4.97 -5.34
C HIS A 133 -2.12 -4.75 -6.85
N GLN A 134 -2.58 -5.77 -7.57
CA GLN A 134 -3.03 -5.63 -8.95
C GLN A 134 -4.10 -6.67 -9.30
N PHE A 135 -5.35 -6.24 -9.40
CA PHE A 135 -6.47 -7.09 -9.76
C PHE A 135 -7.60 -6.31 -10.43
N ARG A 136 -8.37 -7.01 -11.26
CA ARG A 136 -9.51 -6.46 -11.99
C ARG A 136 -10.79 -6.57 -11.17
N PHE A 137 -11.83 -5.86 -11.63
CA PHE A 137 -13.18 -6.15 -11.15
C PHE A 137 -13.55 -7.60 -11.46
N LEU A 138 -14.31 -8.21 -10.57
CA LEU A 138 -14.80 -9.55 -10.79
C LEU A 138 -15.89 -9.58 -11.87
N PRO A 139 -15.94 -10.65 -12.67
CA PRO A 139 -17.02 -10.84 -13.62
C PRO A 139 -18.31 -11.18 -12.88
N VAL A 140 -19.21 -10.21 -12.79
CA VAL A 140 -20.59 -10.40 -12.31
C VAL A 140 -21.56 -10.29 -13.49
N ASP A 141 -22.67 -11.03 -13.44
CA ASP A 141 -23.68 -10.96 -14.50
C ASP A 141 -24.34 -9.58 -14.50
N ALA A 142 -24.10 -8.81 -15.58
CA ALA A 142 -24.68 -7.49 -15.80
C ALA A 142 -26.22 -7.49 -15.90
N SER A 143 -26.87 -8.66 -15.92
CA SER A 143 -28.32 -8.80 -15.81
C SER A 143 -28.85 -8.57 -14.37
N ALA A 144 -27.99 -8.65 -13.35
CA ALA A 144 -28.35 -8.53 -11.93
C ALA A 144 -28.21 -7.11 -11.34
N GLY A 145 -27.67 -6.14 -12.08
CA GLY A 145 -27.47 -4.76 -11.60
C GLY A 145 -26.28 -4.03 -12.24
N LEU A 146 -25.73 -3.04 -11.53
CA LEU A 146 -24.53 -2.31 -11.94
C LEU A 146 -23.29 -3.20 -11.79
N ALA A 147 -22.89 -3.87 -12.87
CA ALA A 147 -21.64 -4.61 -12.95
C ALA A 147 -20.50 -3.69 -13.37
N TYR A 148 -19.30 -3.81 -12.81
CA TYR A 148 -18.11 -3.18 -13.38
C TYR A 148 -17.57 -4.00 -14.54
N ASP A 149 -16.95 -3.33 -15.53
CA ASP A 149 -16.29 -4.02 -16.63
C ASP A 149 -15.18 -4.93 -16.08
N PRO A 150 -15.25 -6.26 -16.30
CA PRO A 150 -14.26 -7.20 -15.78
C PRO A 150 -12.87 -7.03 -16.40
N GLU A 151 -12.73 -6.28 -17.50
CA GLU A 151 -11.42 -5.91 -18.05
C GLU A 151 -10.82 -4.67 -17.36
N ALA A 152 -11.64 -3.90 -16.65
CA ALA A 152 -11.17 -2.73 -15.90
C ALA A 152 -10.48 -3.14 -14.59
N TRP A 153 -9.48 -2.35 -14.21
CA TRP A 153 -8.72 -2.57 -12.99
C TRP A 153 -9.47 -2.03 -11.77
N LEU A 154 -9.76 -2.87 -10.78
CA LEU A 154 -10.17 -2.39 -9.46
C LEU A 154 -8.95 -1.82 -8.73
N GLN A 155 -7.79 -2.48 -8.84
CA GLN A 155 -6.52 -1.96 -8.36
C GLN A 155 -5.43 -2.24 -9.40
N ASP A 156 -4.70 -1.20 -9.83
CA ASP A 156 -3.60 -1.28 -10.82
C ASP A 156 -2.27 -0.76 -10.25
N THR A 157 -2.04 -0.85 -8.93
CA THR A 157 -0.87 -0.22 -8.30
C THR A 157 0.45 -0.73 -8.86
N TYR A 158 0.58 -2.05 -9.07
CA TYR A 158 1.78 -2.61 -9.71
C TYR A 158 1.91 -2.14 -11.17
N GLY A 159 0.82 -2.15 -11.94
CA GLY A 159 0.83 -1.71 -13.34
C GLY A 159 1.22 -0.24 -13.47
N GLU A 160 0.63 0.63 -12.65
CA GLU A 160 0.99 2.04 -12.49
C GLU A 160 2.48 2.21 -12.20
N TRP A 161 3.03 1.45 -11.24
CA TRP A 161 4.45 1.46 -10.92
C TRP A 161 5.31 0.98 -12.09
N SER A 162 4.96 -0.12 -12.73
CA SER A 162 5.75 -0.75 -13.79
C SER A 162 5.99 0.18 -14.99
N ARG A 163 5.05 1.10 -15.24
CA ARG A 163 5.12 2.09 -16.33
C ARG A 163 5.85 3.37 -15.92
N SER A 164 6.22 3.51 -14.65
CA SER A 164 6.78 4.74 -14.07
C SER A 164 8.30 4.85 -14.23
N ARG A 165 8.82 6.07 -14.03
CA ARG A 165 10.26 6.31 -13.87
C ARG A 165 10.85 5.62 -12.65
N ALA A 166 10.07 5.33 -11.61
CA ALA A 166 10.57 4.61 -10.44
C ALA A 166 10.92 3.16 -10.81
N ALA A 167 10.08 2.47 -11.60
CA ALA A 167 10.39 1.15 -12.13
C ALA A 167 11.59 1.20 -13.10
N ALA A 168 11.66 2.20 -13.98
CA ALA A 168 12.82 2.39 -14.87
C ALA A 168 14.13 2.59 -14.08
N ALA A 169 14.06 3.25 -12.92
CA ALA A 169 15.17 3.45 -12.00
C ALA A 169 15.41 2.29 -11.02
N GLN A 170 14.65 1.18 -11.15
CA GLN A 170 14.73 0.00 -10.28
C GLN A 170 14.45 0.30 -8.79
N ILE A 171 13.64 1.32 -8.52
CA ILE A 171 13.11 1.62 -7.19
C ILE A 171 11.83 0.79 -7.01
N GLY A 172 11.91 -0.27 -6.22
CA GLY A 172 10.81 -1.21 -6.00
C GLY A 172 9.90 -0.82 -4.85
N CYS A 173 8.76 -1.53 -4.70
CA CYS A 173 7.77 -1.26 -3.66
C CYS A 173 8.40 -1.21 -2.26
N ARG A 174 9.27 -2.19 -1.96
CA ARG A 174 9.93 -2.31 -0.65
C ARG A 174 10.89 -1.17 -0.32
N ASP A 175 11.36 -0.41 -1.30
CA ASP A 175 12.33 0.66 -1.02
C ASP A 175 11.67 1.83 -0.30
N CYS A 176 10.38 2.08 -0.55
CA CYS A 176 9.58 3.06 0.17
C CYS A 176 8.70 2.43 1.26
N HIS A 177 8.08 1.28 0.98
CA HIS A 177 7.08 0.68 1.89
C HIS A 177 7.71 -0.24 2.96
N MET A 178 8.94 -0.72 2.75
CA MET A 178 9.69 -1.55 3.69
C MET A 178 11.14 -1.04 3.81
N PRO A 179 11.34 0.22 4.22
CA PRO A 179 12.68 0.82 4.24
C PRO A 179 13.62 0.00 5.12
N LEU A 180 14.92 0.07 4.82
CA LEU A 180 15.93 -0.52 5.68
C LEU A 180 15.96 0.24 7.01
N VAL A 181 15.72 -0.47 8.11
CA VAL A 181 15.78 0.05 9.47
C VAL A 181 16.87 -0.67 10.23
N ASP A 182 17.47 0.03 11.18
CA ASP A 182 18.42 -0.56 12.14
C ASP A 182 17.79 -0.45 13.52
N GLN A 183 17.41 -1.60 14.10
CA GLN A 183 16.98 -1.67 15.48
C GLN A 183 18.04 -2.39 16.31
N ALA A 184 18.71 -1.64 17.18
CA ALA A 184 19.71 -2.16 18.11
C ALA A 184 20.90 -2.88 17.44
N GLY A 185 21.30 -2.46 16.23
CA GLY A 185 22.46 -3.01 15.50
C GLY A 185 22.13 -4.17 14.56
N GLU A 186 20.85 -4.53 14.41
CA GLU A 186 20.39 -5.60 13.53
C GLU A 186 19.58 -5.01 12.34
N PRO A 187 20.25 -4.69 11.21
CA PRO A 187 19.58 -4.09 10.08
C PRO A 187 18.62 -5.07 9.40
N HIS A 188 17.39 -4.63 9.17
CA HIS A 188 16.36 -5.40 8.47
C HIS A 188 15.42 -4.49 7.68
N ARG A 189 14.61 -5.09 6.79
CA ARG A 189 13.54 -4.37 6.10
C ARG A 189 12.35 -4.24 7.03
N SER A 190 11.84 -3.02 7.20
CA SER A 190 10.70 -2.80 8.08
C SER A 190 9.45 -3.51 7.57
N HIS A 191 8.74 -4.19 8.45
CA HIS A 191 7.44 -4.81 8.18
C HIS A 191 6.28 -3.95 8.69
N ALA A 192 6.50 -2.65 8.88
CA ALA A 192 5.43 -1.71 9.21
C ALA A 192 4.54 -1.39 7.98
N PHE A 193 5.06 -1.63 6.76
CA PHE A 193 4.38 -1.38 5.50
C PHE A 193 3.81 0.04 5.41
N ALA A 194 4.71 1.03 5.48
CA ALA A 194 4.35 2.45 5.52
C ALA A 194 3.37 2.78 4.38
N GLY A 195 2.31 3.53 4.67
CA GLY A 195 1.22 3.77 3.71
C GLY A 195 0.45 5.02 4.06
N MET A 196 -0.87 5.01 3.87
CA MET A 196 -1.72 6.17 4.13
C MET A 196 -1.60 6.74 5.56
N HIS A 197 -1.32 5.91 6.56
CA HIS A 197 -1.20 6.36 7.95
C HIS A 197 0.20 6.90 8.29
N ASP A 198 1.15 6.85 7.35
CA ASP A 198 2.48 7.43 7.51
C ASP A 198 2.50 8.87 6.97
N GLN A 199 2.53 9.83 7.90
CA GLN A 199 2.47 11.26 7.57
C GLN A 199 3.66 11.73 6.73
N ALA A 200 4.86 11.20 6.96
CA ALA A 200 6.06 11.62 6.23
C ALA A 200 6.02 11.09 4.79
N LEU A 201 5.63 9.83 4.61
CA LEU A 201 5.43 9.23 3.29
C LEU A 201 4.38 9.99 2.48
N VAL A 202 3.19 10.21 3.06
CA VAL A 202 2.08 10.90 2.38
C VAL A 202 2.45 12.34 2.02
N ALA A 203 3.12 13.08 2.92
CA ALA A 203 3.54 14.46 2.63
C ALA A 203 4.56 14.57 1.49
N SER A 204 5.34 13.51 1.25
CA SER A 204 6.31 13.48 0.16
C SER A 204 5.71 13.11 -1.22
N ALA A 205 4.47 12.60 -1.24
CA ALA A 205 3.89 11.95 -2.43
C ALA A 205 3.60 12.90 -3.59
N VAL A 206 3.19 14.15 -3.30
CA VAL A 206 2.78 15.13 -4.30
C VAL A 206 3.43 16.47 -4.02
N ARG A 207 3.98 17.09 -5.06
CA ARG A 207 4.41 18.49 -5.04
C ARG A 207 3.26 19.35 -5.52
N VAL A 208 2.90 20.35 -4.71
CA VAL A 208 1.78 21.25 -4.97
C VAL A 208 2.31 22.66 -5.24
N GLY A 209 1.95 23.22 -6.38
CA GLY A 209 2.13 24.64 -6.69
C GLY A 209 0.77 25.33 -6.74
N VAL A 210 0.64 26.49 -6.10
CA VAL A 210 -0.60 27.27 -6.08
C VAL A 210 -0.27 28.71 -6.44
N GLU A 211 -1.02 29.24 -7.40
CA GLU A 211 -0.97 30.64 -7.80
C GLU A 211 -2.38 31.20 -7.71
N ALA A 212 -2.52 32.43 -7.21
CA ALA A 212 -3.79 33.11 -7.08
C ALA A 212 -3.70 34.52 -7.65
N ARG A 213 -4.65 34.88 -8.51
CA ARG A 213 -4.70 36.22 -9.12
C ARG A 213 -6.11 36.78 -9.10
N ARG A 214 -6.23 38.11 -9.07
CA ARG A 214 -7.51 38.80 -9.19
C ARG A 214 -7.92 38.96 -10.65
N GLU A 215 -9.17 38.63 -10.94
CA GLU A 215 -9.79 38.86 -12.24
C GLU A 215 -11.21 39.42 -12.06
N GLY A 216 -11.32 40.75 -12.14
CA GLY A 216 -12.56 41.46 -11.81
C GLY A 216 -12.98 41.26 -10.36
N GLY A 217 -14.23 40.88 -10.12
CA GLY A 217 -14.76 40.56 -8.78
C GLY A 217 -14.50 39.12 -8.32
N SER A 218 -13.56 38.40 -8.92
CA SER A 218 -13.24 37.01 -8.59
C SER A 218 -11.74 36.82 -8.37
N VAL A 219 -11.40 35.78 -7.61
CA VAL A 219 -10.05 35.26 -7.46
C VAL A 219 -9.94 33.98 -8.28
N ILE A 220 -8.97 33.91 -9.17
CA ILE A 220 -8.64 32.72 -9.94
C ILE A 220 -7.50 32.02 -9.23
N VAL A 221 -7.71 30.76 -8.85
CA VAL A 221 -6.71 29.92 -8.19
C VAL A 221 -6.31 28.82 -9.16
N GLU A 222 -5.04 28.78 -9.54
CA GLU A 222 -4.48 27.71 -10.36
C GLU A 222 -3.61 26.81 -9.49
N VAL A 223 -3.96 25.53 -9.43
CA VAL A 223 -3.24 24.52 -8.66
C VAL A 223 -2.57 23.53 -9.62
N THR A 224 -1.26 23.37 -9.48
CA THR A 224 -0.46 22.37 -10.20
C THR A 224 -0.08 21.25 -9.25
N LEU A 225 -0.43 20.01 -9.61
CA LEU A 225 -0.11 18.80 -8.85
C LEU A 225 0.86 17.94 -9.65
N ARG A 226 2.03 17.64 -9.07
CA ARG A 226 3.08 16.83 -9.70
C ARG A 226 3.49 15.67 -8.81
N PRO A 227 3.92 14.54 -9.39
CA PRO A 227 4.55 13.47 -8.60
C PRO A 227 5.73 14.00 -7.78
N GLY A 228 5.74 13.66 -6.49
CA GLY A 228 6.86 13.85 -5.57
C GLY A 228 7.70 12.57 -5.47
N ALA A 229 7.96 12.12 -4.25
CA ALA A 229 8.61 10.84 -3.97
C ALA A 229 7.59 9.69 -4.00
N ILE A 230 7.11 9.35 -5.20
CA ILE A 230 6.11 8.29 -5.41
C ILE A 230 6.43 7.49 -6.67
N GLY A 231 6.09 6.19 -6.69
CA GLY A 231 6.31 5.30 -7.84
C GLY A 231 5.06 4.98 -8.66
N HIS A 232 3.87 5.22 -8.13
CA HIS A 232 2.58 4.91 -8.75
C HIS A 232 1.70 6.18 -8.79
N ALA A 233 0.43 6.08 -9.18
CA ALA A 233 -0.46 7.23 -9.16
C ALA A 233 -0.75 7.69 -7.73
N PHE A 234 -1.16 8.95 -7.56
CA PHE A 234 -1.68 9.47 -6.29
C PHE A 234 -3.14 9.94 -6.42
N PRO A 235 -4.06 9.38 -5.60
CA PRO A 235 -3.89 8.14 -4.82
C PRO A 235 -3.81 6.89 -5.72
N THR A 236 -3.16 5.82 -5.27
CA THR A 236 -3.30 4.48 -5.90
C THR A 236 -4.23 3.61 -5.06
N GLY A 237 -4.52 2.40 -5.53
CA GLY A 237 -5.30 1.41 -4.79
C GLY A 237 -6.68 1.17 -5.39
N ASP A 238 -7.60 0.80 -4.51
CA ASP A 238 -9.03 0.63 -4.76
C ASP A 238 -9.75 1.96 -5.10
N LEU A 239 -11.07 1.90 -5.29
CA LEU A 239 -11.91 3.08 -5.57
C LEU A 239 -12.17 3.95 -4.33
N PHE A 240 -11.79 3.48 -3.13
CA PHE A 240 -12.12 4.12 -1.87
C PHE A 240 -11.10 5.19 -1.48
N ARG A 241 -9.95 5.25 -2.17
CA ARG A 241 -8.91 6.26 -1.96
C ARG A 241 -9.12 7.48 -2.85
N GLN A 242 -9.19 8.65 -2.21
CA GLN A 242 -9.39 9.94 -2.87
C GLN A 242 -8.32 10.93 -2.42
N GLY A 243 -7.74 11.66 -3.37
CA GLY A 243 -7.04 12.90 -3.05
C GLY A 243 -8.05 14.04 -3.03
N VAL A 244 -8.03 14.87 -1.99
CA VAL A 244 -9.03 15.91 -1.79
C VAL A 244 -8.31 17.24 -1.75
N LEU A 245 -8.38 17.99 -2.85
CA LEU A 245 -7.85 19.34 -2.95
C LEU A 245 -8.95 20.32 -2.54
N ARG A 246 -8.65 21.17 -1.58
CA ARG A 246 -9.56 22.20 -1.06
C ARG A 246 -8.92 23.57 -1.20
N VAL A 247 -9.71 24.56 -1.58
CA VAL A 247 -9.31 25.96 -1.60
C VAL A 247 -10.38 26.83 -0.94
N TRP A 248 -9.95 27.88 -0.25
CA TRP A 248 -10.83 28.86 0.36
C TRP A 248 -10.14 30.22 0.39
N THR A 249 -10.92 31.29 0.57
CA THR A 249 -10.39 32.64 0.79
C THR A 249 -10.46 33.02 2.25
N ASP A 250 -9.59 33.93 2.69
CA ASP A 250 -9.65 34.56 4.02
C ASP A 250 -11.01 35.23 4.33
N GLU A 251 -11.74 35.71 3.32
CA GLU A 251 -13.12 36.21 3.50
C GLU A 251 -14.14 35.14 3.88
N ARG A 252 -13.93 33.90 3.46
CA ARG A 252 -14.93 32.83 3.49
C ARG A 252 -14.27 31.47 3.71
N GLU A 253 -13.59 31.31 4.83
CA GLU A 253 -12.96 30.02 5.19
C GLU A 253 -13.95 28.85 5.24
N SER A 254 -15.23 29.13 5.57
CA SER A 254 -16.28 28.10 5.60
C SER A 254 -16.85 27.74 4.22
N ALA A 255 -16.57 28.52 3.17
CA ALA A 255 -17.04 28.27 1.80
C ALA A 255 -15.88 27.69 0.97
N VAL A 256 -15.62 26.41 1.20
CA VAL A 256 -14.52 25.65 0.58
C VAL A 256 -14.99 25.08 -0.75
N ASP A 257 -14.23 25.34 -1.83
CA ASP A 257 -14.37 24.59 -3.08
C ASP A 257 -13.46 23.37 -3.05
N GLU A 258 -13.98 22.23 -3.53
CA GLU A 258 -13.30 20.93 -3.48
C GLU A 258 -13.10 20.36 -4.90
N PHE A 259 -11.92 19.79 -5.14
CA PHE A 259 -11.62 18.96 -6.31
C PHE A 259 -11.13 17.60 -5.85
N VAL A 260 -11.76 16.53 -6.35
CA VAL A 260 -11.45 15.15 -5.98
C VAL A 260 -10.59 14.49 -7.05
N LEU A 261 -9.44 13.98 -6.63
CA LEU A 261 -8.52 13.15 -7.40
C LEU A 261 -8.91 11.68 -7.24
N GLU A 262 -9.50 11.09 -8.27
CA GLU A 262 -10.06 9.75 -8.25
C GLU A 262 -10.16 9.17 -9.67
N ARG A 263 -10.45 7.86 -9.76
CA ARG A 263 -10.97 7.26 -10.99
C ARG A 263 -12.48 7.30 -10.95
N ARG A 264 -13.11 7.75 -12.04
CA ARG A 264 -14.56 7.80 -12.16
C ARG A 264 -15.05 6.74 -13.12
N PHE A 265 -16.11 6.07 -12.71
CA PHE A 265 -16.78 5.05 -13.49
C PHE A 265 -18.23 5.49 -13.73
N ALA A 266 -18.74 5.23 -14.93
CA ALA A 266 -20.12 5.52 -15.28
C ALA A 266 -20.72 4.37 -16.07
N ALA A 267 -22.04 4.21 -15.96
CA ALA A 267 -22.75 3.17 -16.67
C ALA A 267 -22.68 3.41 -18.18
N GLN A 268 -22.21 2.39 -18.90
CA GLN A 268 -22.27 2.33 -20.36
C GLN A 268 -23.30 1.26 -20.76
N PRO A 269 -24.50 1.66 -21.23
CA PRO A 269 -25.54 0.73 -21.61
C PRO A 269 -25.10 -0.16 -22.77
N ARG A 270 -25.42 -1.46 -22.69
CA ARG A 270 -25.16 -2.42 -23.78
C ARG A 270 -26.26 -2.41 -24.83
N HIS A 271 -27.52 -2.19 -24.41
CA HIS A 271 -28.68 -2.18 -25.29
C HIS A 271 -29.29 -0.77 -25.41
N ALA A 272 -29.95 -0.52 -26.54
CA ALA A 272 -30.56 0.78 -26.85
C ALA A 272 -31.75 1.14 -25.94
N ASP A 273 -32.33 0.16 -25.25
CA ASP A 273 -33.38 0.34 -24.24
C ASP A 273 -32.82 0.68 -22.84
N GLY A 274 -31.49 0.82 -22.72
CA GLY A 274 -30.81 1.11 -21.46
C GLY A 274 -30.60 -0.12 -20.57
N SER A 275 -31.04 -1.31 -21.01
CA SER A 275 -30.84 -2.56 -20.27
C SER A 275 -29.45 -3.15 -20.52
N GLY A 276 -28.90 -3.78 -19.48
CA GLY A 276 -27.55 -4.32 -19.48
C GLY A 276 -26.48 -3.24 -19.64
N GLY A 277 -25.27 -3.54 -19.19
CA GLY A 277 -24.15 -2.60 -19.32
C GLY A 277 -23.15 -2.77 -18.19
N TYR A 278 -22.00 -2.14 -18.38
CA TYR A 278 -20.94 -2.14 -17.37
C TYR A 278 -20.66 -0.71 -16.92
N MET A 279 -20.25 -0.58 -15.67
CA MET A 279 -19.54 0.59 -15.17
C MET A 279 -18.15 0.56 -15.78
N VAL A 280 -17.89 1.51 -16.68
CA VAL A 280 -16.60 1.66 -17.36
C VAL A 280 -15.90 2.90 -16.83
N GLN A 281 -14.57 2.87 -16.80
CA GLN A 281 -13.79 4.03 -16.39
C GLN A 281 -13.95 5.15 -17.44
N VAL A 282 -14.50 6.29 -17.03
CA VAL A 282 -14.75 7.46 -17.90
C VAL A 282 -13.78 8.61 -17.64
N ALA A 283 -13.14 8.66 -16.47
CA ALA A 283 -12.13 9.66 -16.15
C ALA A 283 -11.11 9.14 -15.14
N ASP A 284 -9.91 9.71 -15.17
CA ASP A 284 -8.88 9.57 -14.14
C ASP A 284 -8.33 10.98 -13.85
N THR A 285 -8.67 11.52 -12.68
CA THR A 285 -8.24 12.86 -12.24
C THR A 285 -7.07 12.80 -11.27
N ARG A 286 -6.46 11.63 -11.09
CA ARG A 286 -5.36 11.41 -10.15
C ARG A 286 -4.06 12.01 -10.67
N VAL A 287 -3.12 12.24 -9.76
CA VAL A 287 -1.75 12.54 -10.19
C VAL A 287 -1.16 11.27 -10.80
N PRO A 288 -0.72 11.28 -12.06
CA PRO A 288 -0.23 10.07 -12.73
C PRO A 288 1.11 9.61 -12.14
N PRO A 289 1.52 8.35 -12.36
CA PRO A 289 2.85 7.89 -11.98
C PRO A 289 3.95 8.75 -12.64
N PRO A 290 5.12 8.91 -12.00
CA PRO A 290 6.17 9.77 -12.52
C PRO A 290 6.60 9.32 -13.93
N GLY A 291 6.50 10.23 -14.90
CA GLY A 291 6.89 10.01 -16.29
C GLY A 291 5.87 9.30 -17.18
N VAL A 292 4.68 8.97 -16.67
CA VAL A 292 3.59 8.41 -17.48
C VAL A 292 2.73 9.51 -18.11
N GLY A 293 2.64 10.66 -17.47
CA GLY A 293 1.88 11.80 -17.97
C GLY A 293 1.90 12.97 -16.99
N GLU A 294 1.01 13.93 -17.23
CA GLU A 294 0.82 15.10 -16.40
C GLU A 294 -0.67 15.36 -16.18
N LEU A 295 -1.05 15.66 -14.93
CA LEU A 295 -2.39 16.19 -14.66
C LEU A 295 -2.45 17.66 -15.12
N PRO A 296 -3.50 18.07 -15.86
CA PRO A 296 -3.75 19.48 -16.13
C PRO A 296 -3.88 20.30 -14.85
N ARG A 297 -3.64 21.61 -14.94
CA ARG A 297 -3.87 22.52 -13.82
C ARG A 297 -5.33 22.48 -13.39
N VAL A 298 -5.58 22.45 -12.08
CA VAL A 298 -6.93 22.58 -11.52
C VAL A 298 -7.19 24.06 -11.30
N VAL A 299 -8.30 24.57 -11.83
CA VAL A 299 -8.62 26.01 -11.77
C VAL A 299 -9.90 26.22 -10.98
N PHE A 300 -9.84 27.06 -9.97
CA PHE A 300 -11.00 27.51 -9.19
C PHE A 300 -11.28 28.99 -9.46
N ARG A 301 -12.56 29.36 -9.43
CA ARG A 301 -13.01 30.75 -9.54
C ARG A 301 -13.86 31.12 -8.32
N LEU A 302 -13.24 31.82 -7.38
CA LEU A 302 -13.84 32.18 -6.09
C LEU A 302 -14.42 33.61 -6.17
N ARG A 303 -15.71 33.80 -5.89
CA ARG A 303 -16.35 35.13 -5.86
C ARG A 303 -16.05 35.88 -4.57
N SER A 304 -14.82 36.33 -4.39
CA SER A 304 -14.32 36.92 -3.14
C SER A 304 -13.61 38.26 -3.42
N PRO A 305 -14.36 39.38 -3.48
CA PRO A 305 -13.86 40.64 -4.04
C PRO A 305 -12.85 41.38 -3.16
N ALA A 306 -12.84 41.20 -1.83
CA ALA A 306 -11.87 41.84 -0.94
C ALA A 306 -10.89 40.83 -0.30
N ALA A 307 -10.95 39.55 -0.69
CA ALA A 307 -9.99 38.54 -0.25
C ALA A 307 -8.56 38.94 -0.58
N GLN A 308 -7.63 38.73 0.35
CA GLN A 308 -6.22 39.03 0.16
C GLN A 308 -5.39 37.76 0.02
N ARG A 309 -5.90 36.65 0.54
CA ARG A 309 -5.21 35.36 0.56
C ARG A 309 -6.13 34.21 0.18
N VAL A 310 -5.51 33.18 -0.37
CA VAL A 310 -6.13 31.88 -0.62
C VAL A 310 -5.44 30.84 0.23
N GLY A 311 -6.20 30.20 1.11
CA GLY A 311 -5.79 29.00 1.82
C GLY A 311 -6.10 27.76 1.00
N TRP A 312 -5.28 26.73 1.15
CA TRP A 312 -5.45 25.46 0.45
C TRP A 312 -4.96 24.27 1.27
N SER A 313 -5.55 23.11 1.00
CA SER A 313 -5.05 21.81 1.49
C SER A 313 -5.20 20.72 0.45
N LEU A 314 -4.30 19.75 0.49
CA LEU A 314 -4.42 18.48 -0.18
C LEU A 314 -4.36 17.39 0.88
N ASP A 315 -5.42 16.59 0.97
CA ASP A 315 -5.53 15.50 1.94
C ASP A 315 -5.76 14.16 1.20
N LEU A 316 -5.13 13.08 1.66
CA LEU A 316 -5.47 11.72 1.26
C LEU A 316 -6.60 11.24 2.15
N ARG A 317 -7.73 10.81 1.57
CA ARG A 317 -8.91 10.28 2.26
C ARG A 317 -9.18 8.84 1.83
N ALA A 318 -9.67 8.02 2.74
CA ALA A 318 -10.27 6.73 2.44
C ALA A 318 -11.74 6.75 2.86
N THR A 319 -12.66 6.56 1.92
CA THR A 319 -14.11 6.59 2.16
C THR A 319 -14.81 5.50 1.37
N THR A 320 -15.84 4.93 1.96
CA THR A 320 -16.75 4.01 1.28
C THR A 320 -18.17 4.55 1.13
N SER A 321 -18.42 5.79 1.56
CA SER A 321 -19.73 6.42 1.46
C SER A 321 -19.71 7.72 0.66
N ASP A 322 -20.85 8.01 0.05
CA ASP A 322 -21.16 9.28 -0.56
C ASP A 322 -22.46 9.84 0.09
N PRO A 323 -22.41 10.95 0.85
CA PRO A 323 -21.21 11.74 1.15
C PRO A 323 -20.22 11.00 2.07
N PRO A 324 -18.94 11.40 2.08
CA PRO A 324 -17.93 10.88 2.99
C PRO A 324 -18.30 11.10 4.46
N ARG A 325 -17.93 10.16 5.34
CA ARG A 325 -18.21 10.29 6.78
C ARG A 325 -17.19 11.20 7.47
N PRO A 326 -17.56 11.81 8.62
CA PRO A 326 -16.63 12.61 9.41
C PRO A 326 -15.45 11.81 9.98
N ASP A 327 -15.65 10.53 10.27
CA ASP A 327 -14.66 9.60 10.85
C ASP A 327 -13.78 8.90 9.81
N ASP A 328 -13.99 9.17 8.52
CA ASP A 328 -13.18 8.59 7.45
C ASP A 328 -11.69 8.93 7.64
N PRO A 329 -10.78 7.94 7.53
CA PRO A 329 -9.35 8.17 7.64
C PRO A 329 -8.89 9.27 6.68
N ARG A 330 -8.09 10.21 7.21
CA ARG A 330 -7.50 11.30 6.44
C ARG A 330 -6.07 11.56 6.90
N THR A 331 -5.19 11.79 5.93
CA THR A 331 -3.79 12.16 6.16
C THR A 331 -3.45 13.34 5.29
N ARG A 332 -2.86 14.39 5.88
CA ARG A 332 -2.51 15.60 5.13
C ARG A 332 -1.33 15.33 4.21
N VAL A 333 -1.44 15.71 2.94
CA VAL A 333 -0.29 15.74 2.03
C VAL A 333 0.44 17.07 2.21
N ALA A 334 -0.28 18.16 2.00
CA ALA A 334 0.27 19.51 2.14
C ALA A 334 -0.87 20.50 2.40
N ALA A 335 -0.53 21.65 2.96
CA ALA A 335 -1.42 22.79 3.08
C ALA A 335 -0.58 24.07 3.11
N GLY A 336 -1.23 25.19 2.82
CA GLY A 336 -0.59 26.49 2.90
C GLY A 336 -1.52 27.60 2.49
N ASP A 337 -0.93 28.77 2.31
CA ASP A 337 -1.63 29.99 1.93
C ASP A 337 -0.78 30.77 0.93
N VAL A 338 -1.43 31.36 -0.07
CA VAL A 338 -0.78 32.25 -1.05
C VAL A 338 -1.45 33.63 -1.04
N ALA A 339 -0.65 34.66 -1.30
CA ALA A 339 -1.19 35.99 -1.56
C ALA A 339 -1.87 36.03 -2.92
N ILE A 340 -2.90 36.87 -3.06
CA ILE A 340 -3.55 37.12 -4.34
C ILE A 340 -2.81 38.25 -5.05
N GLU A 341 -2.29 37.95 -6.24
CA GLU A 341 -1.71 38.95 -7.15
C GLU A 341 -2.77 39.81 -7.84
#